data_AF-A0A3D4EAR6-F1
#
_entry.id   AF-A0A3D4EAR6-F1
#
_cell.length_a   1.000
_cell.length_b   1.000
_cell.length_c   1.000
_cell.angle_alpha   90.00
_cell.angle_beta   90.00
_cell.angle_gamma   90.00
#
_symmetry.space_group_name_H-M   'P 1'
#
loop_
_entity.id
_entity.type
_entity.pdbx_description
1 polymer ?
#
loop_
_entity_poly.entity_id
_entity_poly.type
_entity_poly.pdbx_seq_one_letter_code
_entity_poly.pdbx_strand_id
1 'polypeptide(L)'
;MLCPLTVGEATIVMHCIFILIQMALLRKDYDWVQLMQLPVAFVFGYMTDFACWCIADVPCPNYLMQVVWCFVGIVLVGIGVAFEVVAGVVTLAGEGLVLAICKAFKTRFDITKVAVDVSLVALACIASLIWLDGRIHGVREGTLAAALLVGVIAQWCNKPVERLAEASGIKVK
;
A
#
# COMPACT_ATOMS: atom_id res chain seq x y z
N MET A 1 11.62 -18.56 3.13
CA MET A 1 11.57 -17.28 2.40
C MET A 1 11.86 -17.58 0.93
N LEU A 2 11.00 -17.12 0.02
CA LEU A 2 11.02 -17.49 -1.40
C LEU A 2 11.95 -16.63 -2.28
N CYS A 3 12.46 -15.51 -1.75
CA CYS A 3 13.52 -14.70 -2.33
C CYS A 3 14.48 -14.30 -1.20
N PRO A 4 15.77 -14.07 -1.47
CA PRO A 4 16.73 -13.53 -0.50
C PRO A 4 16.54 -12.02 -0.25
N LEU A 5 15.46 -11.42 -0.75
CA LEU A 5 15.14 -10.01 -0.58
C LEU A 5 14.52 -9.74 0.78
N THR A 6 14.87 -8.61 1.38
CA THR A 6 14.16 -8.07 2.54
C THR A 6 12.74 -7.62 2.14
N VAL A 7 11.89 -7.37 3.13
CA VAL A 7 10.52 -6.90 2.88
C VAL A 7 10.55 -5.54 2.18
N GLY A 8 11.43 -4.66 2.61
CA GLY A 8 11.64 -3.33 2.04
C GLY A 8 12.17 -3.37 0.61
N GLU A 9 13.16 -4.22 0.31
CA GLU A 9 13.64 -4.42 -1.06
C GLU A 9 12.53 -4.93 -1.98
N ALA A 10 11.72 -5.89 -1.50
CA ALA A 10 10.57 -6.38 -2.26
C ALA A 10 9.53 -5.28 -2.50
N THR A 11 9.28 -4.42 -1.51
CA THR A 11 8.42 -3.25 -1.64
C THR A 11 8.95 -2.27 -2.69
N ILE A 12 10.27 -2.00 -2.71
CA ILE A 12 10.89 -1.12 -3.71
C ILE A 12 10.71 -1.67 -5.12
N VAL A 13 11.00 -2.96 -5.32
CA VAL A 13 10.83 -3.62 -6.63
C VAL A 13 9.37 -3.53 -7.09
N MET A 14 8.41 -3.77 -6.18
CA MET A 14 6.99 -3.65 -6.47
C MET A 14 6.59 -2.23 -6.87
N HIS A 15 7.12 -1.20 -6.20
CA HIS A 15 6.91 0.19 -6.58
C HIS A 15 7.46 0.51 -7.97
N CYS A 16 8.65 0.00 -8.30
CA CYS A 16 9.21 0.14 -9.65
C CYS A 16 8.31 -0.50 -10.71
N ILE A 17 7.75 -1.69 -10.44
CA ILE A 17 6.79 -2.34 -11.34
C ILE A 17 5.52 -1.49 -11.50
N PHE A 18 4.98 -0.93 -10.42
CA PHE A 18 3.81 -0.06 -10.49
C PHE A 18 4.06 1.21 -11.30
N ILE A 19 5.22 1.84 -11.15
CA ILE A 19 5.63 2.99 -11.96
C ILE A 19 5.69 2.61 -13.45
N LEU A 20 6.21 1.43 -13.80
CA LEU A 20 6.20 0.93 -15.19
C LEU A 20 4.78 0.72 -15.72
N ILE A 21 3.88 0.15 -14.91
CA ILE A 21 2.46 -0.05 -15.30
C ILE A 21 1.78 1.31 -15.49
N GLN A 22 2.00 2.27 -14.60
CA GLN A 22 1.47 3.63 -14.73
C GLN A 22 1.95 4.29 -16.03
N MET A 23 3.24 4.20 -16.35
CA MET A 23 3.78 4.72 -17.61
C MET A 23 3.15 4.03 -18.83
N ALA A 24 2.93 2.71 -18.78
CA ALA A 24 2.27 1.98 -19.84
C ALA A 24 0.78 2.34 -20.00
N LEU A 25 0.09 2.65 -18.89
CA LEU A 25 -1.33 2.98 -18.85
C LEU A 25 -1.63 4.43 -19.27
N LEU A 26 -0.91 5.42 -18.70
CA LEU A 26 -1.09 6.84 -19.01
C LEU A 26 -0.39 7.27 -20.30
N ARG A 27 0.68 6.56 -20.72
CA ARG A 27 1.50 6.86 -21.90
C ARG A 27 1.89 8.34 -22.02
N LYS A 28 1.12 9.12 -22.80
CA LYS A 28 1.37 10.55 -23.05
C LYS A 28 0.89 11.47 -21.93
N ASP A 29 -0.03 11.02 -21.10
CA ASP A 29 -0.56 11.78 -19.96
C ASP A 29 0.24 11.56 -18.67
N TYR A 30 1.40 10.90 -18.76
CA TYR A 30 2.26 10.60 -17.62
C TYR A 30 2.92 11.90 -17.12
N ASP A 31 2.68 12.22 -15.85
CA ASP A 31 3.20 13.42 -15.23
C ASP A 31 4.64 13.16 -14.75
N TRP A 32 5.57 14.06 -15.08
CA TRP A 32 6.96 13.98 -14.63
C TRP A 32 7.08 14.02 -13.10
N VAL A 33 6.09 14.59 -12.41
CA VAL A 33 6.02 14.56 -10.94
C VAL A 33 5.94 13.13 -10.40
N GLN A 34 5.40 12.17 -11.15
CA GLN A 34 5.34 10.76 -10.74
C GLN A 34 6.72 10.08 -10.72
N LEU A 35 7.74 10.63 -11.39
CA LEU A 35 9.12 10.12 -11.24
C LEU A 35 9.69 10.38 -9.84
N MET A 36 9.17 11.38 -9.11
CA MET A 36 9.53 11.60 -7.70
C MET A 36 9.05 10.47 -6.79
N GLN A 37 8.17 9.59 -7.27
CA GLN A 37 7.76 8.39 -6.52
C GLN A 37 8.91 7.40 -6.36
N LEU A 38 9.91 7.42 -7.25
CA LEU A 38 11.04 6.50 -7.18
C LEU A 38 11.92 6.77 -5.95
N PRO A 39 12.42 8.00 -5.70
CA PRO A 39 13.11 8.34 -4.45
C PRO A 39 12.27 8.03 -3.20
N VAL A 40 10.97 8.36 -3.23
CA VAL A 40 10.07 8.10 -2.10
C VAL A 40 9.91 6.61 -1.85
N ALA A 41 9.80 5.79 -2.89
CA ALA A 41 9.72 4.33 -2.79
C ALA A 41 10.97 3.73 -2.14
N PHE A 42 12.18 4.24 -2.47
CA PHE A 42 13.41 3.81 -1.80
C PHE A 42 13.39 4.13 -0.31
N VAL A 43 13.05 5.38 0.06
CA VAL A 43 12.95 5.79 1.47
C VAL A 43 11.92 4.95 2.20
N PHE A 44 10.76 4.74 1.60
CA PHE A 44 9.68 3.93 2.17
C PHE A 44 10.09 2.46 2.34
N GLY A 45 10.79 1.88 1.36
CA GLY A 45 11.32 0.52 1.46
C GLY A 45 12.28 0.36 2.62
N TYR A 46 13.28 1.24 2.75
CA TYR A 46 14.22 1.19 3.88
C TYR A 46 13.53 1.43 5.22
N MET A 47 12.54 2.33 5.27
CA MET A 47 11.76 2.57 6.47
C MET A 47 10.91 1.35 6.84
N THR A 48 10.42 0.59 5.86
CA THR A 48 9.69 -0.67 6.07
C THR A 48 10.62 -1.73 6.68
N ASP A 49 11.84 -1.88 6.18
CA ASP A 49 12.81 -2.80 6.78
C ASP A 49 13.19 -2.40 8.20
N PHE A 50 13.38 -1.10 8.45
CA PHE A 50 13.61 -0.58 9.79
C PHE A 50 12.42 -0.87 10.72
N ALA A 51 11.18 -0.68 10.24
CA ALA A 51 9.99 -1.01 11.01
C ALA A 51 9.91 -2.51 11.34
N CYS A 52 10.19 -3.38 10.36
CA CYS A 52 10.27 -4.82 10.57
C CYS A 52 11.33 -5.19 11.61
N TRP A 53 12.49 -4.53 11.59
CA TRP A 53 13.54 -4.72 12.59
C TRP A 53 13.09 -4.29 13.98
N CYS A 54 12.45 -3.12 14.11
CA CYS A 54 11.95 -2.61 15.40
C CYS A 54 10.90 -3.51 16.06
N ILE A 55 10.07 -4.21 15.27
CA ILE A 55 9.01 -5.09 15.78
C ILE A 55 9.41 -6.57 15.82
N ALA A 56 10.64 -6.93 15.42
CA ALA A 56 11.09 -8.31 15.33
C ALA A 56 11.02 -9.05 16.67
N ASP A 57 11.27 -8.34 17.77
CA ASP A 57 11.27 -8.89 19.13
C ASP A 57 9.91 -8.83 19.83
N VAL A 58 8.84 -8.42 19.14
CA VAL A 58 7.50 -8.35 19.74
C VAL A 58 6.95 -9.77 19.96
N PRO A 59 6.74 -10.22 21.21
CA PRO A 59 6.30 -11.57 21.48
C PRO A 59 4.85 -11.76 21.02
N CYS A 60 4.62 -12.76 20.17
CA CYS A 60 3.29 -13.18 19.70
C CYS A 60 2.96 -14.62 20.15
N PRO A 61 2.72 -14.85 21.46
CA PRO A 61 2.55 -16.19 22.02
C PRO A 61 1.27 -16.90 21.57
N ASN A 62 0.22 -16.16 21.18
CA ASN A 62 -1.09 -16.71 20.82
C ASN A 62 -1.58 -16.17 19.47
N TYR A 63 -2.37 -16.98 18.74
CA TYR A 63 -2.98 -16.59 17.47
C TYR A 63 -3.85 -15.33 17.60
N LEU A 64 -4.59 -15.22 18.71
CA LEU A 64 -5.41 -14.03 18.98
C LEU A 64 -4.58 -12.75 19.04
N MET A 65 -3.37 -12.81 19.61
CA MET A 65 -2.46 -11.66 19.68
C MET A 65 -1.91 -11.29 18.29
N GLN A 66 -1.66 -12.27 17.42
CA GLN A 66 -1.29 -12.03 16.02
C GLN A 66 -2.39 -11.29 15.26
N VAL A 67 -3.66 -11.68 15.48
CA VAL A 67 -4.82 -11.01 14.86
C VAL A 67 -4.95 -9.58 15.35
N VAL A 68 -4.79 -9.33 16.66
CA VAL A 68 -4.84 -7.98 17.23
C VAL A 68 -3.73 -7.10 16.66
N TRP A 69 -2.48 -7.58 16.65
CA TRP A 69 -1.36 -6.83 16.07
C TRP A 69 -1.53 -6.57 14.58
N CYS A 70 -2.08 -7.53 13.83
CA CYS A 70 -2.41 -7.35 12.42
C CYS A 70 -3.45 -6.24 12.25
N PHE A 71 -4.52 -6.22 13.07
CA PHE A 71 -5.55 -5.20 12.99
C PHE A 71 -5.01 -3.80 13.34
N VAL A 72 -4.17 -3.70 14.38
CA VAL A 72 -3.47 -2.46 14.73
C VAL A 72 -2.61 -1.98 13.56
N GLY A 73 -1.87 -2.88 12.91
CA GLY A 73 -1.07 -2.56 11.72
C GLY A 73 -1.93 -2.03 10.57
N ILE A 74 -3.06 -2.68 10.26
CA ILE A 74 -4.00 -2.23 9.22
C ILE A 74 -4.50 -0.81 9.53
N VAL A 75 -4.87 -0.53 10.78
CA VAL A 75 -5.34 0.79 11.19
C VAL A 75 -4.23 1.84 11.06
N LEU A 76 -3.03 1.55 11.54
CA LEU A 76 -1.89 2.47 11.46
C LEU A 76 -1.49 2.76 10.00
N VAL A 77 -1.46 1.74 9.14
CA VAL A 77 -1.19 1.92 7.71
C VAL A 77 -2.31 2.74 7.05
N GLY A 78 -3.58 2.46 7.36
CA GLY A 78 -4.70 3.24 6.84
C GLY A 78 -4.63 4.73 7.22
N ILE A 79 -4.28 5.02 8.48
CA ILE A 79 -4.05 6.40 8.94
C ILE A 79 -2.86 7.04 8.20
N GLY A 80 -1.76 6.31 8.04
CA GLY A 80 -0.58 6.80 7.31
C GLY A 80 -0.91 7.18 5.85
N VAL A 81 -1.66 6.33 5.15
CA VAL A 81 -2.14 6.60 3.79
C VAL A 81 -3.05 7.83 3.76
N ALA A 82 -3.94 8.00 4.74
CA ALA A 82 -4.80 9.18 4.82
C ALA A 82 -3.98 10.48 4.96
N PHE A 83 -2.95 10.48 5.81
CA PHE A 83 -2.03 11.61 5.92
C PHE A 83 -1.28 11.90 4.63
N GLU A 84 -0.79 10.87 3.96
CA GLU A 84 -0.09 11.00 2.69
C GLU A 84 -0.96 11.68 1.62
N VAL A 85 -2.22 11.24 1.51
CA VAL A 85 -3.19 11.78 0.55
C VAL A 85 -3.55 13.24 0.89
N VAL A 86 -3.87 13.55 2.15
CA VAL A 86 -4.27 14.91 2.56
C VAL A 86 -3.10 15.91 2.51
N ALA A 87 -1.89 15.48 2.84
CA ALA A 87 -0.71 16.34 2.78
C ALA A 87 -0.30 16.69 1.34
N GLY A 88 -0.85 16.01 0.33
CA GLY A 88 -0.53 16.28 -1.09
C GLY A 88 0.93 16.08 -1.42
N VAL A 89 1.65 15.31 -0.60
CA VAL A 89 3.02 14.85 -0.89
C VAL A 89 2.99 13.88 -2.07
N VAL A 90 4.14 13.68 -2.67
CA VAL A 90 4.31 12.72 -3.77
C VAL A 90 3.77 11.37 -3.30
N THR A 91 2.66 10.95 -3.91
CA THR A 91 1.95 9.74 -3.52
C THR A 91 2.78 8.51 -3.85
N LEU A 92 2.72 7.49 -3.00
CA LEU A 92 3.35 6.20 -3.22
C LEU A 92 2.89 5.61 -4.55
N ALA A 93 3.76 4.82 -5.19
CA ALA A 93 3.46 4.24 -6.49
C ALA A 93 2.20 3.34 -6.47
N GLY A 94 1.88 2.74 -5.32
CA GLY A 94 0.61 2.02 -5.14
C GLY A 94 -0.60 2.95 -5.33
N GLU A 95 -0.64 4.08 -4.63
CA GLU A 95 -1.73 5.06 -4.77
C GLU A 95 -1.69 5.77 -6.13
N GLY A 96 -0.50 6.03 -6.66
CA GLY A 96 -0.32 6.57 -8.00
C GLY A 96 -0.94 5.67 -9.08
N LEU A 97 -0.86 4.35 -8.91
CA LEU A 97 -1.48 3.38 -9.82
C LEU A 97 -3.00 3.44 -9.72
N VAL A 98 -3.54 3.51 -8.49
CA VAL A 98 -4.98 3.67 -8.27
C VAL A 98 -5.48 4.97 -8.91
N LEU A 99 -4.79 6.09 -8.71
CA LEU A 99 -5.14 7.38 -9.31
C LEU A 99 -5.07 7.34 -10.85
N ALA A 100 -4.04 6.69 -11.41
CA ALA A 100 -3.92 6.48 -12.84
C ALA A 100 -5.11 5.70 -13.42
N ILE A 101 -5.53 4.63 -12.74
CA ILE A 101 -6.70 3.83 -13.12
C ILE A 101 -7.98 4.67 -12.97
N CYS A 102 -8.16 5.40 -11.88
CA CYS A 102 -9.29 6.30 -11.69
C CYS A 102 -9.39 7.35 -12.80
N LYS A 103 -8.25 7.91 -13.24
CA LYS A 103 -8.20 8.87 -14.35
C LYS A 103 -8.59 8.21 -15.69
N ALA A 104 -8.11 7.00 -15.95
CA ALA A 104 -8.40 6.27 -17.19
C ALA A 104 -9.87 5.78 -17.26
N PHE A 105 -10.42 5.29 -16.16
CA PHE A 105 -11.75 4.64 -16.11
C PHE A 105 -12.85 5.51 -15.47
N LYS A 106 -12.53 6.73 -15.00
CA LYS A 106 -13.45 7.66 -14.32
C LYS A 106 -14.17 7.03 -13.13
N THR A 107 -13.47 6.19 -12.38
CA THR A 107 -13.97 5.51 -11.18
C THR A 107 -13.61 6.28 -9.91
N ARG A 108 -14.29 5.93 -8.80
CA ARG A 108 -14.00 6.50 -7.48
C ARG A 108 -12.76 5.85 -6.86
N PHE A 109 -11.94 6.63 -6.18
CA PHE A 109 -10.66 6.21 -5.61
C PHE A 109 -10.79 5.06 -4.61
N ASP A 110 -11.80 5.12 -3.74
CA ASP A 110 -12.10 4.12 -2.71
C ASP A 110 -12.34 2.72 -3.30
N ILE A 111 -13.23 2.61 -4.29
CA ILE A 111 -13.57 1.34 -4.92
C ILE A 111 -12.39 0.82 -5.75
N THR A 112 -11.72 1.70 -6.50
CA THR A 112 -10.59 1.31 -7.33
C THR A 112 -9.41 0.84 -6.49
N LYS A 113 -9.17 1.46 -5.33
CA LYS A 113 -8.12 1.03 -4.40
C LYS A 113 -8.35 -0.41 -3.93
N VAL A 114 -9.54 -0.69 -3.41
CA VAL A 114 -9.88 -2.04 -2.96
C VAL A 114 -9.78 -3.05 -4.11
N ALA A 115 -10.23 -2.69 -5.31
CA ALA A 115 -10.14 -3.57 -6.48
C ALA A 115 -8.68 -3.87 -6.87
N VAL A 116 -7.79 -2.86 -6.85
CA VAL A 116 -6.37 -3.04 -7.12
C VAL A 116 -5.74 -3.93 -6.05
N ASP A 117 -5.98 -3.66 -4.77
CA ASP A 117 -5.41 -4.42 -3.66
C ASP A 117 -5.88 -5.89 -3.69
N VAL A 118 -7.17 -6.12 -3.95
CA VAL A 118 -7.72 -7.48 -4.15
C VAL A 118 -7.13 -8.16 -5.39
N SER A 119 -6.91 -7.44 -6.49
CA SER A 119 -6.27 -8.02 -7.68
C SER A 119 -4.83 -8.45 -7.42
N LEU A 120 -4.09 -7.70 -6.60
CA LEU A 120 -2.72 -8.03 -6.19
C LEU A 120 -2.69 -9.27 -5.30
N VAL A 121 -3.62 -9.38 -4.35
CA VAL A 121 -3.78 -10.60 -3.53
C VAL A 121 -4.16 -11.80 -4.39
N ALA A 122 -5.07 -11.63 -5.36
CA ALA A 122 -5.45 -12.69 -6.28
C ALA A 122 -4.26 -13.15 -7.14
N LEU A 123 -3.45 -12.21 -7.66
CA LEU A 123 -2.23 -12.53 -8.38
C LEU A 123 -1.20 -13.24 -7.50
N ALA A 124 -1.05 -12.82 -6.24
CA ALA A 124 -0.17 -13.51 -5.28
C ALA A 124 -0.64 -14.94 -5.02
N CYS A 125 -1.95 -15.17 -4.86
CA CYS A 125 -2.51 -16.51 -4.73
C CYS A 125 -2.27 -17.37 -5.99
N ILE A 126 -2.53 -16.83 -7.18
CA ILE A 126 -2.31 -17.55 -8.45
C ILE A 126 -0.82 -17.89 -8.63
N ALA A 127 0.07 -16.93 -8.38
CA ALA A 127 1.52 -17.14 -8.47
C ALA A 127 1.99 -18.20 -7.46
N SER A 128 1.47 -18.18 -6.23
CA SER A 128 1.76 -19.22 -5.23
C SER A 128 1.25 -20.59 -5.67
N LEU A 129 0.07 -20.69 -6.29
CA LEU A 129 -0.46 -21.97 -6.76
C LEU A 129 0.36 -22.56 -7.91
N ILE A 130 0.85 -21.71 -8.83
CA ILE A 130 1.62 -22.13 -10.01
C ILE A 130 3.07 -22.47 -9.66
N TRP A 131 3.72 -21.72 -8.77
CA TRP A 131 5.14 -21.88 -8.46
C TRP A 131 5.46 -22.61 -7.14
N LEU A 132 4.50 -22.80 -6.23
CA LEU A 132 4.71 -23.46 -4.93
C LEU A 132 3.89 -24.74 -4.73
N ASP A 133 3.88 -25.63 -5.72
CA ASP A 133 3.28 -26.97 -5.61
C ASP A 133 1.83 -26.96 -5.06
N GLY A 134 1.04 -25.93 -5.44
CA GLY A 134 -0.35 -25.79 -5.02
C GLY A 134 -0.56 -25.37 -3.55
N ARG A 135 0.46 -24.90 -2.84
CA ARG A 135 0.31 -24.34 -1.48
C ARG A 135 0.38 -22.83 -1.49
N ILE A 136 -0.60 -22.19 -0.84
CA ILE A 136 -0.61 -20.74 -0.63
C ILE A 136 0.39 -20.43 0.50
N HIS A 137 1.50 -19.79 0.14
CA HIS A 137 2.53 -19.36 1.09
C HIS A 137 2.56 -17.83 1.14
N GLY A 138 2.57 -17.24 2.34
CA GLY A 138 2.64 -15.79 2.54
C GLY A 138 1.30 -15.04 2.48
N VAL A 139 0.24 -15.62 1.90
CA VAL A 139 -1.12 -15.06 1.94
C VAL A 139 -1.96 -15.80 2.97
N ARG A 140 -2.41 -15.10 4.01
CA ARG A 140 -3.32 -15.63 5.05
C ARG A 140 -4.53 -14.70 5.18
N GLU A 141 -5.38 -14.98 6.17
CA GLU A 141 -6.53 -14.15 6.54
C GLU A 141 -6.15 -12.68 6.75
N GLY A 142 -4.98 -12.41 7.35
CA GLY A 142 -4.49 -11.05 7.59
C GLY A 142 -4.22 -10.25 6.29
N THR A 143 -3.75 -10.91 5.24
CA THR A 143 -3.51 -10.26 3.93
C THR A 143 -4.81 -9.89 3.25
N LEU A 144 -5.82 -10.78 3.33
CA LEU A 144 -7.16 -10.51 2.80
C LEU A 144 -7.84 -9.38 3.59
N ALA A 145 -7.72 -9.42 4.92
CA ALA A 145 -8.24 -8.37 5.79
C ALA A 145 -7.59 -7.02 5.49
N ALA A 146 -6.26 -6.98 5.30
CA ALA A 146 -5.55 -5.76 4.94
C ALA A 146 -6.01 -5.20 3.59
N ALA A 147 -6.10 -6.04 2.55
CA ALA A 147 -6.53 -5.60 1.22
C ALA A 147 -7.95 -5.02 1.18
N LEU A 148 -8.85 -5.51 2.05
CA LEU A 148 -10.22 -5.01 2.13
C LEU A 148 -10.37 -3.79 3.05
N LEU A 149 -9.65 -3.77 4.18
CA LEU A 149 -9.86 -2.79 5.25
C LEU A 149 -8.98 -1.56 5.12
N VAL A 150 -7.75 -1.68 4.61
CA VAL A 150 -6.81 -0.54 4.56
C VAL A 150 -7.38 0.62 3.73
N GLY A 151 -7.94 0.33 2.55
CA GLY A 151 -8.56 1.35 1.71
C GLY A 151 -9.77 2.04 2.36
N VAL A 152 -10.62 1.26 3.05
CA VAL A 152 -11.80 1.78 3.75
C VAL A 152 -11.39 2.65 4.94
N ILE A 153 -10.42 2.18 5.74
CA ILE A 153 -9.91 2.92 6.91
C ILE A 153 -9.24 4.22 6.46
N ALA A 154 -8.41 4.19 5.41
CA ALA A 154 -7.79 5.40 4.87
C ALA A 154 -8.84 6.46 4.49
N GLN A 155 -9.90 6.06 3.79
CA GLN A 155 -10.99 6.97 3.44
C GLN A 155 -11.73 7.51 4.67
N TRP A 156 -11.99 6.67 5.67
CA TRP A 156 -12.62 7.12 6.92
C TRP A 156 -11.73 8.10 7.68
N CYS A 157 -10.41 7.91 7.62
CA CYS A 157 -9.41 8.79 8.20
C CYS A 157 -9.18 10.07 7.40
N ASN A 158 -9.51 10.14 6.11
CA ASN A 158 -9.36 11.37 5.32
C ASN A 158 -10.14 12.53 5.93
N LYS A 159 -11.43 12.37 6.26
CA LYS A 159 -12.25 13.45 6.83
C LYS A 159 -11.69 14.06 8.13
N PRO A 160 -11.31 13.27 9.16
CA PRO A 160 -10.71 13.84 10.36
C PRO A 160 -9.31 14.42 10.11
N VAL A 161 -8.53 13.82 9.22
CA VAL A 161 -7.19 14.33 8.86
C VAL A 161 -7.30 15.66 8.09
N GLU A 162 -8.26 15.81 7.18
CA GLU A 162 -8.59 17.06 6.48
C GLU A 162 -8.96 18.16 7.48
N ARG A 163 -9.82 17.86 8.45
CA ARG A 163 -10.19 18.82 9.51
C ARG A 163 -8.99 19.25 10.36
N LEU A 164 -8.08 18.33 10.67
CA LEU A 164 -6.84 18.62 11.38
C LEU A 164 -5.88 19.47 10.55
N ALA A 165 -5.78 19.19 9.24
CA ALA A 165 -4.97 19.95 8.30
C ALA A 165 -5.48 21.39 8.15
N GLU A 166 -6.80 21.57 8.01
CA GLU A 166 -7.45 22.89 7.97
C GLU A 166 -7.22 23.67 9.27
N ALA A 167 -7.38 23.02 10.44
CA ALA A 167 -7.11 23.64 11.74
C ALA A 167 -5.63 24.06 11.92
N SER A 168 -4.71 23.39 11.23
CA SER A 168 -3.27 23.67 11.26
C SER A 168 -2.81 24.65 10.17
N GLY A 169 -3.73 25.18 9.36
CA GLY A 169 -3.43 26.13 8.28
C GLY A 169 -2.80 25.53 7.03
N ILE A 170 -2.83 24.20 6.88
CA ILE A 170 -2.39 23.52 5.66
C ILE A 170 -3.50 23.64 4.63
N LYS A 171 -3.21 24.26 3.47
CA LYS A 171 -4.15 24.29 2.33
C LYS A 171 -4.24 22.88 1.75
N VAL A 172 -5.29 22.15 2.13
CA VAL A 172 -5.72 20.93 1.46
C VAL A 172 -6.09 21.29 0.02
N LYS A 173 -5.52 20.58 -0.96
CA LYS A 173 -5.59 20.93 -2.40
C LYS A 173 -6.57 20.05 -3.14
#